data_AF-A0AAU9CC71-F1
#
_entry.id   AF-A0AAU9CC71-F1
#
_cell.length_a   1.000
_cell.length_b   1.000
_cell.length_c   1.000
_cell.angle_alpha   90.00
_cell.angle_beta   90.00
_cell.angle_gamma   90.00
#
_symmetry.space_group_name_H-M   'P 1'
#
loop_
_entity.id
_entity.type
_entity.pdbx_description
1 polymer ?
#
loop_
_entity_poly.entity_id
_entity_poly.type
_entity_poly.pdbx_seq_one_letter_code
_entity_poly.pdbx_strand_id
1 'polypeptide(L)'
;MRNLRYSLSALLVLVTSFVWAQEKPAEYYTSPAAFKMTDEITLYVDLTGTGLESRDDLHIWSWLNGDKNSKYNGEWGASADESKLTAVEDRNNTFSVTFTPSDWFGTEDVAGGGINFLIKAKNGDDGKTADVKDDDSVKPFDFSTMSKEKAVIVPAVFDADTEISLVINVRNAVKTGKKNIPDEGPVFLHAGVSLAGGPWTNGRDFDSGDDTQMTKVNDEGVWMISFVPSKYFKLKPEEAKILTGIYFVANNGSWGDYEFKDGDNDFLIKPYAEDKSASNIRFFPSAMTADDMVFIHFDRNQDVNGSMPLADTDEVFVKFFVNGEPYEMDGAQKAFKMNDGYNGRFVLAIIPSRTFEGIGAVEKVEYYFTNADETGETVVKKYDSNTESYINYMLNLVK
;
A
#
# COMPACT_ATOMS: atom_id res chain seq x y z
N MET A 1 29.54 17.20 49.49
CA MET A 1 29.09 16.09 48.62
C MET A 1 27.56 15.86 48.60
N ARG A 2 26.73 16.70 49.24
CA ARG A 2 25.26 16.52 49.27
C ARG A 2 24.48 17.31 48.21
N ASN A 3 25.10 18.35 47.62
CA ASN A 3 24.42 19.26 46.68
C ASN A 3 24.66 18.91 45.20
N LEU A 4 25.53 17.94 44.90
CA LEU A 4 25.82 17.51 43.52
C LEU A 4 24.87 16.41 43.01
N ARG A 5 24.10 15.79 43.91
CA ARG A 5 23.18 14.69 43.58
C ARG A 5 21.84 15.16 43.02
N TYR A 6 21.41 16.38 43.34
CA TYR A 6 20.16 16.94 42.83
C TYR A 6 20.33 17.61 41.45
N SER A 7 21.56 17.99 41.07
CA SER A 7 21.83 18.65 39.79
C SER A 7 21.86 17.69 38.60
N LEU A 8 22.18 16.41 38.84
CA LEU A 8 22.19 15.37 37.80
C LEU A 8 20.77 14.83 37.53
N SER A 9 19.92 14.76 38.56
CA SER A 9 18.52 14.35 38.44
C SER A 9 17.65 15.40 37.73
N ALA A 10 17.94 16.69 37.91
CA ALA A 10 17.25 17.76 37.18
C ALA A 10 17.66 17.83 35.69
N LEU A 11 18.89 17.42 35.36
CA LEU A 11 19.40 17.40 33.98
C LEU A 11 18.86 16.19 33.18
N LEU A 12 18.56 15.07 33.85
CA LEU A 12 18.02 13.86 33.19
C LEU A 12 16.50 13.94 32.92
N VAL A 13 15.77 14.81 33.62
CA VAL A 13 14.31 15.02 33.45
C VAL A 13 13.98 16.07 32.37
N LEU A 14 14.95 16.87 31.92
CA LEU A 14 14.75 17.91 30.90
C LEU A 14 15.03 17.44 29.46
N VAL A 15 15.53 16.22 29.26
CA VAL A 15 15.81 15.67 27.91
C VAL A 15 14.60 14.94 27.32
N THR A 16 13.53 14.70 28.09
CA THR A 16 12.36 13.90 27.65
C THR A 16 11.21 14.72 27.05
N SER A 17 11.37 16.03 26.83
CA SER A 17 10.26 16.90 26.39
C SER A 17 10.31 17.36 24.94
N PHE A 18 11.29 16.94 24.15
CA PHE A 18 11.31 17.22 22.70
C PHE A 18 11.01 15.96 21.91
N VAL A 19 9.85 15.35 22.17
CA VAL A 19 9.17 14.62 21.11
C VAL A 19 8.65 15.71 20.16
N TRP A 20 9.47 16.07 19.17
CA TRP A 20 8.91 16.68 17.97
C TRP A 20 7.79 15.75 17.54
N ALA A 21 6.55 16.23 17.54
CA ALA A 21 5.46 15.48 16.94
C ALA A 21 5.90 15.23 15.49
N GLN A 22 6.35 14.01 15.22
CA GLN A 22 6.91 13.66 13.92
C GLN A 22 5.75 13.84 12.93
N GLU A 23 5.93 14.72 11.95
CA GLU A 23 4.89 15.02 10.97
C GLU A 23 4.53 13.69 10.27
N LYS A 24 3.26 13.29 10.30
CA LYS A 24 2.77 12.12 9.57
C LYS A 24 2.67 12.50 8.08
N PRO A 25 3.12 11.66 7.12
CA PRO A 25 2.84 11.90 5.71
C PRO A 25 1.34 11.78 5.43
N ALA A 26 0.85 12.46 4.39
CA ALA A 26 -0.53 12.31 3.95
C ALA A 26 -0.72 10.92 3.33
N GLU A 27 -1.88 10.30 3.59
CA GLU A 27 -2.31 9.15 2.79
C GLU A 27 -2.87 9.66 1.46
N TYR A 28 -2.62 8.97 0.36
CA TYR A 28 -2.95 9.49 -0.97
C TYR A 28 -3.29 8.39 -1.99
N TYR A 29 -3.96 8.79 -3.06
CA TYR A 29 -4.14 7.99 -4.27
C TYR A 29 -4.42 8.90 -5.48
N THR A 30 -4.26 8.38 -6.70
CA THR A 30 -4.61 9.11 -7.93
C THR A 30 -5.78 8.47 -8.65
N SER A 31 -6.58 9.28 -9.34
CA SER A 31 -7.54 8.81 -10.33
C SER A 31 -7.23 9.48 -11.68
N PRO A 32 -6.94 8.70 -12.74
CA PRO A 32 -6.75 7.24 -12.73
C PRO A 32 -5.54 6.79 -11.90
N ALA A 33 -5.54 5.53 -11.44
CA ALA A 33 -4.45 4.96 -10.64
C ALA A 33 -3.24 4.59 -11.50
N ALA A 34 -3.45 4.11 -12.72
CA ALA A 34 -2.42 4.00 -13.76
C ALA A 34 -2.53 5.19 -14.71
N PHE A 35 -1.41 5.88 -14.94
CA PHE A 35 -1.36 7.10 -15.76
C PHE A 35 0.03 7.31 -16.37
N LYS A 36 0.08 8.09 -17.46
CA LYS A 36 1.30 8.66 -18.04
C LYS A 36 1.49 10.09 -17.56
N MET A 37 2.69 10.63 -17.70
CA MET A 37 2.96 12.04 -17.38
C MET A 37 2.14 13.04 -18.22
N THR A 38 1.63 12.61 -19.37
CA THR A 38 0.79 13.41 -20.26
C THR A 38 -0.70 13.33 -19.96
N ASP A 39 -1.10 12.45 -19.04
CA ASP A 39 -2.50 12.25 -18.70
C ASP A 39 -2.91 13.26 -17.61
N GLU A 40 -4.12 13.79 -17.69
CA GLU A 40 -4.70 14.54 -16.59
C GLU A 40 -5.06 13.56 -15.46
N ILE A 41 -4.57 13.85 -14.26
CA ILE A 41 -4.85 13.05 -13.06
C ILE A 41 -5.44 13.93 -11.97
N THR A 42 -6.22 13.31 -11.09
CA THR A 42 -6.61 13.92 -9.81
C THR A 42 -5.89 13.19 -8.69
N LEU A 43 -5.05 13.91 -7.95
CA LEU A 43 -4.44 13.43 -6.71
C LEU A 43 -5.39 13.73 -5.55
N TYR A 44 -5.71 12.70 -4.77
CA TYR A 44 -6.47 12.79 -3.53
C TYR A 44 -5.54 12.58 -2.34
N VAL A 45 -5.73 13.37 -1.29
CA VAL A 45 -4.95 13.28 -0.04
C VAL A 45 -5.88 13.27 1.17
N ASP A 46 -5.68 12.35 2.09
CA ASP A 46 -6.34 12.30 3.40
C ASP A 46 -5.35 12.76 4.48
N LEU A 47 -5.76 13.79 5.21
CA LEU A 47 -4.97 14.46 6.23
C LEU A 47 -5.34 14.04 7.66
N THR A 48 -6.20 13.03 7.81
CA THR A 48 -6.60 12.49 9.12
C THR A 48 -5.40 12.00 9.91
N GLY A 49 -5.28 12.48 11.15
CA GLY A 49 -4.15 12.19 12.04
C GLY A 49 -2.86 12.94 11.70
N THR A 50 -2.88 13.89 10.76
CA THR A 50 -1.73 14.78 10.49
C THR A 50 -1.86 16.09 11.28
N GLY A 51 -0.77 16.88 11.33
CA GLY A 51 -0.81 18.24 11.92
C GLY A 51 -1.64 19.26 11.14
N LEU A 52 -2.19 18.86 9.99
CA LEU A 52 -3.08 19.68 9.15
C LEU A 52 -4.53 19.23 9.20
N GLU A 53 -4.87 18.26 10.06
CA GLU A 53 -6.25 17.81 10.22
C GLU A 53 -7.18 18.99 10.57
N SER A 54 -8.38 19.02 9.98
CA SER A 54 -9.38 20.07 10.15
C SER A 54 -8.96 21.48 9.71
N ARG A 55 -7.85 21.63 8.96
CA ARG A 55 -7.45 22.92 8.40
C ARG A 55 -8.04 23.13 7.00
N ASP A 56 -8.27 24.39 6.68
CA ASP A 56 -8.64 24.88 5.36
C ASP A 56 -7.44 25.62 4.71
N ASP A 57 -7.63 26.04 3.46
CA ASP A 57 -6.61 26.77 2.66
C ASP A 57 -5.25 26.04 2.57
N LEU A 58 -5.32 24.79 2.13
CA LEU A 58 -4.17 23.89 2.01
C LEU A 58 -3.60 23.89 0.61
N HIS A 59 -2.29 23.66 0.52
CA HIS A 59 -1.53 23.73 -0.71
C HIS A 59 -0.60 22.51 -0.84
N ILE A 60 -0.41 22.05 -2.07
CA ILE A 60 0.60 21.03 -2.39
C ILE A 60 1.95 21.68 -2.68
N TRP A 61 3.00 21.19 -2.02
CA TRP A 61 4.39 21.47 -2.41
C TRP A 61 4.94 20.20 -3.05
N SER A 62 5.34 20.26 -4.32
CA SER A 62 5.68 19.06 -5.10
C SER A 62 6.96 19.20 -5.91
N TRP A 63 7.63 18.07 -6.13
CA TRP A 63 8.87 17.96 -6.90
C TRP A 63 9.00 16.55 -7.50
N LEU A 64 9.76 16.42 -8.59
CA LEU A 64 10.17 15.10 -9.08
C LEU A 64 11.40 14.61 -8.30
N ASN A 65 11.60 13.30 -8.25
CA ASN A 65 12.90 12.74 -7.89
C ASN A 65 14.01 13.43 -8.74
N GLY A 66 15.17 13.69 -8.15
CA GLY A 66 16.19 14.57 -8.76
C GLY A 66 15.92 16.08 -8.64
N ASP A 67 15.09 16.49 -7.68
CA ASP A 67 14.88 17.87 -7.19
C ASP A 67 14.30 18.87 -8.21
N LYS A 68 13.60 18.41 -9.25
CA LYS A 68 12.87 19.31 -10.14
C LYS A 68 11.55 19.74 -9.49
N ASN A 69 11.52 20.95 -8.93
CA ASN A 69 10.31 21.52 -8.32
C ASN A 69 9.20 21.77 -9.36
N SER A 70 7.95 21.62 -8.91
CA SER A 70 6.80 22.14 -9.65
C SER A 70 6.92 23.65 -9.85
N LYS A 71 6.52 24.11 -11.03
CA LYS A 71 6.43 25.56 -11.33
C LYS A 71 5.32 26.27 -10.55
N TYR A 72 4.46 25.52 -9.85
CA TYR A 72 3.31 26.04 -9.10
C TYR A 72 3.51 26.02 -7.57
N ASN A 73 4.68 25.66 -7.06
CA ASN A 73 4.91 25.68 -5.60
C ASN A 73 4.79 27.11 -5.00
N GLY A 74 5.17 28.14 -5.75
CA GLY A 74 5.32 29.50 -5.20
C GLY A 74 6.55 29.61 -4.29
N GLU A 75 6.42 30.39 -3.21
CA GLU A 75 7.47 30.58 -2.20
C GLU A 75 7.11 29.84 -0.90
N TRP A 76 8.10 29.47 -0.08
CA TRP A 76 7.83 28.75 1.18
C TRP A 76 6.85 29.50 2.09
N GLY A 77 6.98 30.82 2.18
CA GLY A 77 6.09 31.68 2.96
C GLY A 77 4.80 32.09 2.25
N ALA A 78 4.62 31.73 0.98
CA ALA A 78 3.47 32.13 0.15
C ALA A 78 3.27 31.18 -1.03
N SER A 79 2.46 30.14 -0.83
CA SER A 79 2.12 29.17 -1.90
C SER A 79 1.34 29.83 -3.05
N ALA A 80 1.55 29.37 -4.29
CA ALA A 80 0.77 29.85 -5.44
C ALA A 80 -0.68 29.37 -5.38
N ASP A 81 -1.61 30.08 -6.02
CA ASP A 81 -3.03 29.70 -6.00
C ASP A 81 -3.30 28.41 -6.78
N GLU A 82 -2.51 28.13 -7.81
CA GLU A 82 -2.58 26.90 -8.60
C GLU A 82 -2.27 25.64 -7.76
N SER A 83 -1.48 25.77 -6.69
CA SER A 83 -1.19 24.65 -5.77
C SER A 83 -2.29 24.40 -4.73
N LYS A 84 -3.36 25.20 -4.73
CA LYS A 84 -4.42 25.09 -3.73
C LYS A 84 -5.21 23.80 -3.91
N LEU A 85 -5.41 23.10 -2.80
CA LEU A 85 -6.23 21.90 -2.77
C LEU A 85 -7.72 22.26 -2.62
N THR A 86 -8.57 21.42 -3.20
CA THR A 86 -10.02 21.50 -3.10
C THR A 86 -10.52 20.45 -2.11
N ALA A 87 -11.36 20.83 -1.15
CA ALA A 87 -11.97 19.86 -0.24
C ALA A 87 -12.90 18.91 -1.02
N VAL A 88 -12.83 17.62 -0.73
CA VAL A 88 -13.71 16.62 -1.35
C VAL A 88 -15.00 16.55 -0.55
N GLU A 89 -16.13 16.80 -1.22
CA GLU A 89 -17.45 16.71 -0.60
C GLU A 89 -17.69 15.30 -0.01
N ASP A 90 -18.37 15.26 1.14
CA ASP A 90 -18.70 14.03 1.88
C ASP A 90 -17.51 13.19 2.38
N ARG A 91 -16.28 13.75 2.38
CA ARG A 91 -15.09 13.12 2.94
C ARG A 91 -14.31 14.07 3.85
N ASN A 92 -14.42 13.85 5.16
CA ASN A 92 -13.70 14.66 6.14
C ASN A 92 -12.18 14.58 5.91
N ASN A 93 -11.51 15.73 6.04
CA ASN A 93 -10.05 15.87 5.89
C ASN A 93 -9.46 15.37 4.56
N THR A 94 -10.29 15.12 3.55
CA THR A 94 -9.84 14.69 2.23
C THR A 94 -9.86 15.87 1.26
N PHE A 95 -8.77 16.05 0.54
CA PHE A 95 -8.60 17.12 -0.42
C PHE A 95 -8.08 16.58 -1.75
N SER A 96 -8.23 17.36 -2.82
CA SER A 96 -7.77 16.98 -4.14
C SER A 96 -7.15 18.13 -4.94
N VAL A 97 -6.32 17.75 -5.92
CA VAL A 97 -5.81 18.64 -6.96
C VAL A 97 -5.77 17.89 -8.29
N THR A 98 -6.26 18.52 -9.35
CA THR A 98 -6.26 17.96 -10.71
C THR A 98 -5.20 18.66 -11.55
N PHE A 99 -4.33 17.89 -12.20
CA PHE A 99 -3.26 18.42 -13.02
C PHE A 99 -2.75 17.40 -14.05
N THR A 100 -2.09 17.90 -15.09
CA THR A 100 -1.26 17.08 -16.00
C THR A 100 0.19 17.14 -15.52
N PRO A 101 0.81 16.02 -15.10
CA PRO A 101 2.14 16.03 -14.51
C PRO A 101 3.22 16.67 -15.39
N SER A 102 3.20 16.39 -16.69
CA SER A 102 4.18 16.94 -17.64
C SER A 102 4.11 18.46 -17.75
N ASP A 103 2.92 19.04 -17.69
CA ASP A 103 2.75 20.48 -17.62
C ASP A 103 3.15 21.05 -16.26
N TRP A 104 2.84 20.34 -15.18
CA TRP A 104 3.11 20.74 -13.80
C TRP A 104 4.61 20.84 -13.50
N PHE A 105 5.38 19.88 -14.01
CA PHE A 105 6.84 19.81 -13.85
C PHE A 105 7.61 20.27 -15.09
N GLY A 106 6.93 20.58 -16.20
CA GLY A 106 7.54 20.97 -17.48
C GLY A 106 8.45 19.89 -18.07
N THR A 107 8.09 18.61 -17.92
CA THR A 107 8.82 17.45 -18.45
C THR A 107 7.98 16.18 -18.41
N GLU A 108 8.10 15.32 -19.43
CA GLU A 108 7.56 13.96 -19.40
C GLU A 108 8.50 12.95 -18.72
N ASP A 109 9.76 13.33 -18.50
CA ASP A 109 10.76 12.50 -17.81
C ASP A 109 10.57 12.60 -16.29
N VAL A 110 10.35 11.45 -15.65
CA VAL A 110 10.19 11.28 -14.20
C VAL A 110 11.51 10.86 -13.56
N ALA A 111 12.62 11.46 -14.01
CA ALA A 111 13.98 11.09 -13.64
C ALA A 111 14.06 10.72 -12.15
N GLY A 112 14.40 9.47 -11.83
CA GLY A 112 14.51 9.01 -10.44
C GLY A 112 13.25 8.43 -9.79
N GLY A 113 12.14 8.24 -10.51
CA GLY A 113 11.15 7.23 -10.12
C GLY A 113 9.92 7.69 -9.35
N GLY A 114 9.51 8.96 -9.47
CA GLY A 114 8.18 9.39 -9.00
C GLY A 114 8.01 10.89 -8.79
N ILE A 115 6.77 11.27 -8.49
CA ILE A 115 6.34 12.59 -8.03
C ILE A 115 6.29 12.58 -6.51
N ASN A 116 7.06 13.45 -5.88
CA ASN A 116 7.09 13.65 -4.43
C ASN A 116 6.26 14.88 -4.06
N PHE A 117 5.74 14.88 -2.84
CA PHE A 117 5.04 16.05 -2.33
C PHE A 117 4.97 16.09 -0.80
N LEU A 118 4.56 17.25 -0.28
CA LEU A 118 3.98 17.40 1.05
C LEU A 118 2.77 18.33 0.94
N ILE A 119 1.87 18.26 1.93
CA ILE A 119 0.78 19.23 2.07
C ILE A 119 1.17 20.25 3.14
N LYS A 120 0.84 21.51 2.90
CA LYS A 120 1.15 22.63 3.80
C LYS A 120 0.03 23.65 3.83
N ALA A 121 0.03 24.48 4.87
CA ALA A 121 -0.72 25.72 4.86
C ALA A 121 -0.16 26.71 3.82
N LYS A 122 -0.88 27.82 3.55
CA LYS A 122 -0.44 28.89 2.64
C LYS A 122 1.00 29.37 2.91
N ASN A 123 1.38 29.43 4.18
CA ASN A 123 2.76 29.57 4.63
C ASN A 123 3.22 28.25 5.27
N GLY A 124 4.39 27.75 4.87
CA GLY A 124 4.90 26.46 5.35
C GLY A 124 5.30 26.43 6.81
N ASP A 125 5.59 27.59 7.40
CA ASP A 125 5.91 27.72 8.82
C ASP A 125 4.64 27.59 9.70
N ASP A 126 3.45 27.74 9.11
CA ASP A 126 2.18 27.55 9.82
C ASP A 126 1.77 26.08 9.94
N GLY A 127 2.48 25.16 9.28
CA GLY A 127 2.31 23.71 9.40
C GLY A 127 2.40 22.97 8.06
N LYS A 128 2.83 21.70 8.15
CA LYS A 128 2.96 20.78 7.01
C LYS A 128 2.83 19.32 7.41
N THR A 129 2.61 18.43 6.43
CA THR A 129 2.81 16.99 6.57
C THR A 129 4.28 16.63 6.39
N ALA A 130 4.65 15.40 6.75
CA ALA A 130 5.91 14.86 6.24
C ALA A 130 5.85 14.66 4.72
N ASP A 131 7.04 14.56 4.13
CA ASP A 131 7.24 14.26 2.72
C ASP A 131 6.68 12.89 2.37
N VAL A 132 5.96 12.83 1.25
CA VAL A 132 5.67 11.64 0.46
C VAL A 132 6.76 11.56 -0.61
N LYS A 133 7.69 10.61 -0.46
CA LYS A 133 8.88 10.49 -1.31
C LYS A 133 9.45 9.07 -1.35
N ASP A 134 10.43 8.88 -2.22
CA ASP A 134 11.17 7.63 -2.40
C ASP A 134 10.24 6.44 -2.76
N ASP A 135 10.08 5.49 -1.86
CA ASP A 135 9.21 4.33 -2.08
C ASP A 135 7.73 4.74 -2.14
N ASP A 136 7.37 5.80 -1.42
CA ASP A 136 6.02 6.37 -1.33
C ASP A 136 5.74 7.43 -2.38
N SER A 137 6.60 7.66 -3.38
CA SER A 137 6.29 8.63 -4.45
C SER A 137 5.06 8.21 -5.27
N VAL A 138 4.34 9.18 -5.84
CA VAL A 138 3.33 8.89 -6.88
C VAL A 138 4.07 8.48 -8.17
N LYS A 139 3.78 7.28 -8.69
CA LYS A 139 4.53 6.69 -9.79
C LYS A 139 3.65 6.54 -11.04
N PRO A 140 4.04 7.14 -12.18
CA PRO A 140 3.40 6.84 -13.47
C PRO A 140 3.56 5.36 -13.82
N PHE A 141 2.60 4.82 -14.54
CA PHE A 141 2.61 3.42 -14.95
C PHE A 141 3.35 3.25 -16.28
N ASP A 142 4.30 2.30 -16.32
CA ASP A 142 4.99 1.94 -17.56
C ASP A 142 4.14 0.99 -18.40
N PHE A 143 3.34 1.56 -19.31
CA PHE A 143 2.49 0.80 -20.23
C PHE A 143 3.26 -0.10 -21.22
N SER A 144 4.57 0.07 -21.38
CA SER A 144 5.37 -0.81 -22.26
C SER A 144 5.47 -2.24 -21.72
N THR A 145 5.30 -2.42 -20.41
CA THR A 145 5.22 -3.72 -19.73
C THR A 145 4.06 -4.58 -20.24
N MET A 146 2.98 -3.95 -20.71
CA MET A 146 1.80 -4.62 -21.25
C MET A 146 2.07 -5.38 -22.56
N SER A 147 3.23 -5.20 -23.19
CA SER A 147 3.63 -5.99 -24.36
C SER A 147 3.67 -7.50 -24.10
N LYS A 148 3.84 -7.93 -22.84
CA LYS A 148 3.90 -9.35 -22.45
C LYS A 148 2.74 -9.80 -21.56
N GLU A 149 2.06 -8.86 -20.93
CA GLU A 149 0.99 -9.14 -19.98
C GLU A 149 -0.38 -9.18 -20.64
N LYS A 150 -1.28 -10.01 -20.11
CA LYS A 150 -2.70 -10.01 -20.52
C LYS A 150 -3.46 -8.89 -19.81
N ALA A 151 -3.38 -8.88 -18.49
CA ALA A 151 -4.10 -7.97 -17.64
C ALA A 151 -3.28 -7.67 -16.38
N VAL A 152 -3.31 -6.42 -15.92
CA VAL A 152 -2.64 -5.94 -14.71
C VAL A 152 -3.62 -5.05 -13.95
N ILE A 153 -3.55 -5.08 -12.63
CA ILE A 153 -4.25 -4.14 -11.75
C ILE A 153 -3.25 -3.21 -11.07
N VAL A 154 -3.58 -1.92 -11.02
CA VAL A 154 -2.74 -0.88 -10.43
C VAL A 154 -3.56 -0.06 -9.43
N PRO A 155 -3.14 0.05 -8.16
CA PRO A 155 -2.05 -0.72 -7.53
C PRO A 155 -2.37 -2.23 -7.47
N ALA A 156 -1.33 -3.07 -7.39
CA ALA A 156 -1.48 -4.52 -7.24
C ALA A 156 -2.08 -4.92 -5.88
N VAL A 157 -1.84 -4.08 -4.87
CA VAL A 157 -2.38 -4.19 -3.51
C VAL A 157 -3.54 -3.22 -3.38
N PHE A 158 -4.72 -3.73 -3.05
CA PHE A 158 -5.92 -2.92 -2.98
C PHE A 158 -6.99 -3.57 -2.08
N ASP A 159 -7.81 -2.72 -1.48
CA ASP A 159 -9.07 -3.10 -0.84
C ASP A 159 -10.26 -2.62 -1.68
N ALA A 160 -11.48 -2.86 -1.20
CA ALA A 160 -12.69 -2.48 -1.91
C ALA A 160 -12.85 -0.95 -2.09
N ASP A 161 -12.18 -0.13 -1.30
CA ASP A 161 -12.30 1.35 -1.32
C ASP A 161 -11.10 2.05 -1.98
N THR A 162 -10.13 1.26 -2.45
CA THR A 162 -8.96 1.74 -3.19
C THR A 162 -9.33 2.02 -4.64
N GLU A 163 -8.94 3.18 -5.18
CA GLU A 163 -9.01 3.43 -6.62
C GLU A 163 -8.05 2.50 -7.34
N ILE A 164 -8.56 1.72 -8.29
CA ILE A 164 -7.75 0.81 -9.10
C ILE A 164 -7.91 1.10 -10.58
N SER A 165 -6.87 0.80 -11.35
CA SER A 165 -6.89 0.76 -12.82
C SER A 165 -6.68 -0.67 -13.27
N LEU A 166 -7.66 -1.21 -14.00
CA LEU A 166 -7.55 -2.44 -14.76
C LEU A 166 -7.01 -2.12 -16.14
N VAL A 167 -5.79 -2.57 -16.42
CA VAL A 167 -5.12 -2.42 -17.70
C VAL A 167 -5.08 -3.78 -18.38
N ILE A 168 -5.56 -3.87 -19.62
CA ILE A 168 -5.54 -5.11 -20.42
C ILE A 168 -4.81 -4.89 -21.74
N ASN A 169 -4.22 -5.94 -22.28
CA ASN A 169 -3.76 -5.98 -23.66
C ASN A 169 -4.55 -7.03 -24.45
N VAL A 170 -5.47 -6.57 -25.30
CA VAL A 170 -6.38 -7.47 -26.04
C VAL A 170 -5.66 -8.37 -27.05
N ARG A 171 -4.40 -8.07 -27.39
CA ARG A 171 -3.58 -8.90 -28.27
C ARG A 171 -2.97 -10.11 -27.57
N ASN A 172 -2.89 -10.10 -26.24
CA ASN A 172 -2.22 -11.13 -25.45
C ASN A 172 -3.16 -12.23 -24.89
N ALA A 173 -4.48 -12.10 -25.05
CA ALA A 173 -5.41 -13.15 -24.64
C ALA A 173 -5.22 -14.47 -25.40
N VAL A 174 -5.41 -15.58 -24.69
CA VAL A 174 -5.36 -16.93 -25.26
C VAL A 174 -6.78 -17.38 -25.56
N LYS A 175 -7.06 -17.65 -26.83
CA LYS A 175 -8.38 -18.07 -27.31
C LYS A 175 -8.71 -19.51 -26.93
N THR A 176 -9.96 -19.71 -26.54
CA THR A 176 -10.74 -20.92 -26.84
C THR A 176 -12.13 -20.51 -27.37
N GLY A 177 -12.51 -20.99 -28.55
CA GLY A 177 -13.88 -20.85 -29.09
C GLY A 177 -14.35 -19.48 -29.64
N LYS A 178 -13.73 -18.33 -29.31
CA LYS A 178 -14.11 -16.99 -29.81
C LYS A 178 -12.96 -16.19 -30.47
N LYS A 179 -13.26 -15.07 -31.14
CA LYS A 179 -12.25 -14.19 -31.75
C LYS A 179 -11.70 -13.21 -30.71
N ASN A 180 -10.46 -12.73 -30.94
CA ASN A 180 -9.88 -11.66 -30.12
C ASN A 180 -10.57 -10.36 -30.47
N ILE A 181 -10.80 -9.53 -29.46
CA ILE A 181 -11.33 -8.18 -29.65
C ILE A 181 -10.46 -7.45 -30.69
N PRO A 182 -11.07 -6.87 -31.74
CA PRO A 182 -10.32 -6.13 -32.76
C PRO A 182 -9.63 -4.91 -32.14
N ASP A 183 -8.53 -4.48 -32.76
CA ASP A 183 -7.79 -3.27 -32.34
C ASP A 183 -8.60 -1.97 -32.49
N GLU A 184 -9.65 -2.04 -33.32
CA GLU A 184 -10.57 -0.95 -33.64
C GLU A 184 -11.97 -1.24 -33.11
N GLY A 185 -12.58 -0.22 -32.50
CA GLY A 185 -13.90 -0.31 -31.88
C GLY A 185 -13.85 -0.24 -30.36
N PRO A 186 -15.01 -0.13 -29.70
CA PRO A 186 -15.07 0.01 -28.26
C PRO A 186 -14.74 -1.31 -27.56
N VAL A 187 -14.16 -1.21 -26.37
CA VAL A 187 -13.94 -2.33 -25.46
C VAL A 187 -14.72 -2.04 -24.19
N PHE A 188 -15.48 -3.03 -23.73
CA PHE A 188 -16.31 -2.90 -22.53
C PHE A 188 -15.97 -3.99 -21.52
N LEU A 189 -16.01 -3.62 -20.24
CA LEU A 189 -15.84 -4.50 -19.11
C LEU A 189 -17.18 -5.12 -18.72
N HIS A 190 -17.22 -6.45 -18.65
CA HIS A 190 -18.22 -7.19 -17.89
C HIS A 190 -17.53 -7.79 -16.68
N ALA A 191 -17.98 -7.45 -15.47
CA ALA A 191 -17.31 -7.88 -14.26
C ALA A 191 -18.28 -8.11 -13.10
N GLY A 192 -17.82 -8.80 -12.07
CA GLY A 192 -18.48 -8.78 -10.76
C GLY A 192 -17.54 -9.33 -9.71
N VAL A 193 -18.06 -9.59 -8.51
CA VAL A 193 -17.22 -9.87 -7.35
C VAL A 193 -17.51 -11.21 -6.71
N SER A 194 -16.56 -11.71 -5.94
CA SER A 194 -16.77 -12.78 -4.96
C SER A 194 -16.57 -12.22 -3.56
N LEU A 195 -17.54 -12.52 -2.70
CA LEU A 195 -17.55 -12.10 -1.30
C LEU A 195 -17.32 -13.33 -0.42
N ALA A 196 -16.37 -13.26 0.51
CA ALA A 196 -15.99 -14.34 1.43
C ALA A 196 -15.74 -15.70 0.73
N GLY A 197 -15.16 -15.69 -0.47
CA GLY A 197 -14.92 -16.89 -1.28
C GLY A 197 -16.18 -17.53 -1.87
N GLY A 198 -17.32 -16.86 -1.78
CA GLY A 198 -18.59 -17.28 -2.36
C GLY A 198 -18.65 -17.15 -3.89
N PRO A 199 -19.77 -17.55 -4.51
CA PRO A 199 -19.95 -17.43 -5.95
C PRO A 199 -19.96 -15.97 -6.42
N TRP A 200 -19.83 -15.78 -7.73
CA TRP A 200 -19.93 -14.49 -8.39
C TRP A 200 -21.27 -13.79 -8.07
N THR A 201 -21.19 -12.52 -7.67
CA THR A 201 -22.31 -11.64 -7.32
C THR A 201 -22.04 -10.20 -7.77
N ASN A 202 -23.07 -9.34 -7.69
CA ASN A 202 -23.01 -7.92 -8.00
C ASN A 202 -22.41 -7.64 -9.40
N GLY A 203 -22.87 -8.42 -10.39
CA GLY A 203 -22.45 -8.28 -11.78
C GLY A 203 -22.76 -6.90 -12.36
N ARG A 204 -21.81 -6.37 -13.11
CA ARG A 204 -21.89 -5.20 -13.97
C ARG A 204 -21.80 -5.70 -15.40
N ASP A 205 -22.93 -5.65 -16.09
CA ASP A 205 -22.99 -5.98 -17.51
C ASP A 205 -22.30 -4.91 -18.34
N PHE A 206 -21.71 -5.32 -19.46
CA PHE A 206 -20.98 -4.43 -20.37
C PHE A 206 -21.87 -3.35 -21.00
N ASP A 207 -23.19 -3.48 -20.93
CA ASP A 207 -24.19 -2.54 -21.41
C ASP A 207 -24.94 -1.82 -20.26
N SER A 208 -24.46 -1.98 -19.02
CA SER A 208 -25.11 -1.41 -17.84
C SER A 208 -24.84 0.09 -17.62
N GLY A 209 -23.97 0.69 -18.44
CA GLY A 209 -23.66 2.12 -18.41
C GLY A 209 -22.35 2.47 -19.13
N ASP A 210 -22.15 3.76 -19.37
CA ASP A 210 -20.93 4.30 -20.01
C ASP A 210 -19.66 4.03 -19.17
N ASP A 211 -19.82 3.80 -17.86
CA ASP A 211 -18.75 3.48 -16.92
C ASP A 211 -18.21 2.04 -17.07
N THR A 212 -18.69 1.29 -18.06
CA THR A 212 -18.16 -0.03 -18.44
C THR A 212 -17.21 0.05 -19.64
N GLN A 213 -17.24 1.16 -20.39
CA GLN A 213 -16.39 1.34 -21.57
C GLN A 213 -14.96 1.65 -21.14
N MET A 214 -14.00 0.89 -21.68
CA MET A 214 -12.59 1.08 -21.45
C MET A 214 -12.02 2.15 -22.39
N THR A 215 -11.01 2.88 -21.92
CA THR A 215 -10.26 3.87 -22.68
C THR A 215 -9.09 3.21 -23.40
N LYS A 216 -8.94 3.48 -24.71
CA LYS A 216 -7.78 3.04 -25.49
C LYS A 216 -6.53 3.82 -25.04
N VAL A 217 -5.48 3.11 -24.65
CA VAL A 217 -4.24 3.70 -24.14
C VAL A 217 -3.20 3.92 -25.25
N ASN A 218 -3.14 2.98 -26.21
CA ASN A 218 -2.25 3.03 -27.36
C ASN A 218 -2.75 2.14 -28.51
N ASP A 219 -2.05 2.19 -29.65
CA ASP A 219 -2.34 1.36 -30.84
C ASP A 219 -1.75 -0.06 -30.75
N GLU A 220 -1.18 -0.43 -29.60
CA GLU A 220 -0.65 -1.76 -29.32
C GLU A 220 -1.69 -2.70 -28.70
N GLY A 221 -2.96 -2.27 -28.65
CA GLY A 221 -4.07 -3.03 -28.09
C GLY A 221 -4.19 -2.91 -26.58
N VAL A 222 -3.58 -1.89 -25.96
CA VAL A 222 -3.70 -1.63 -24.52
C VAL A 222 -4.93 -0.77 -24.23
N TRP A 223 -5.76 -1.25 -23.31
CA TRP A 223 -6.99 -0.60 -22.86
C TRP A 223 -7.00 -0.51 -21.34
N MET A 224 -7.65 0.52 -20.80
CA MET A 224 -7.69 0.74 -19.36
C MET A 224 -9.07 1.21 -18.91
N ILE A 225 -9.45 0.81 -17.71
CA ILE A 225 -10.57 1.40 -16.98
C ILE A 225 -10.18 1.58 -15.52
N SER A 226 -10.59 2.69 -14.91
CA SER A 226 -10.29 3.01 -13.52
C SER A 226 -11.57 3.17 -12.73
N PHE A 227 -11.61 2.60 -11.52
CA PHE A 227 -12.77 2.66 -10.64
C PHE A 227 -12.42 2.30 -9.20
N VAL A 228 -13.26 2.70 -8.24
CA VAL A 228 -13.26 2.17 -6.87
C VAL A 228 -14.19 0.95 -6.80
N PRO A 229 -13.74 -0.26 -6.40
CA PRO A 229 -14.56 -1.47 -6.42
C PRO A 229 -15.89 -1.35 -5.68
N SER A 230 -15.89 -0.77 -4.47
CA SER A 230 -17.09 -0.59 -3.64
C SER A 230 -18.14 0.27 -4.33
N LYS A 231 -17.70 1.32 -5.04
CA LYS A 231 -18.59 2.20 -5.82
C LYS A 231 -19.06 1.52 -7.10
N TYR A 232 -18.13 0.92 -7.85
CA TYR A 232 -18.41 0.30 -9.14
C TYR A 232 -19.39 -0.86 -9.02
N PHE A 233 -19.18 -1.76 -8.05
CA PHE A 233 -20.05 -2.91 -7.80
C PHE A 233 -21.19 -2.62 -6.81
N LYS A 234 -21.32 -1.35 -6.37
CA LYS A 234 -22.34 -0.87 -5.41
C LYS A 234 -22.38 -1.71 -4.15
N LEU A 235 -21.20 -2.05 -3.62
CA LEU A 235 -21.06 -2.87 -2.42
C LEU A 235 -21.52 -2.08 -1.20
N LYS A 236 -22.21 -2.76 -0.30
CA LYS A 236 -22.48 -2.22 1.04
C LYS A 236 -21.19 -2.24 1.89
N PRO A 237 -21.10 -1.42 2.94
CA PRO A 237 -19.90 -1.37 3.79
C PRO A 237 -19.47 -2.73 4.36
N GLU A 238 -20.41 -3.62 4.68
CA GLU A 238 -20.13 -4.97 5.16
C GLU A 238 -19.66 -5.92 4.06
N GLU A 239 -20.12 -5.72 2.81
CA GLU A 239 -19.71 -6.50 1.64
C GLU A 239 -18.29 -6.11 1.19
N ALA A 240 -17.99 -4.80 1.22
CA ALA A 240 -16.67 -4.26 0.91
C ALA A 240 -15.55 -4.89 1.76
N LYS A 241 -15.82 -5.15 3.05
CA LYS A 241 -14.88 -5.79 3.99
C LYS A 241 -14.56 -7.24 3.69
N ILE A 242 -15.42 -7.92 2.94
CA ILE A 242 -15.28 -9.35 2.64
C ILE A 242 -15.07 -9.58 1.14
N LEU A 243 -14.67 -8.55 0.39
CA LEU A 243 -14.29 -8.68 -1.01
C LEU A 243 -13.08 -9.62 -1.14
N THR A 244 -13.23 -10.70 -1.90
CA THR A 244 -12.18 -11.73 -2.07
C THR A 244 -11.76 -11.94 -3.52
N GLY A 245 -12.50 -11.37 -4.48
CA GLY A 245 -12.18 -11.48 -5.90
C GLY A 245 -13.01 -10.54 -6.75
N ILE A 246 -12.42 -10.09 -7.85
CA ILE A 246 -13.08 -9.42 -8.97
C ILE A 246 -12.90 -10.36 -10.18
N TYR A 247 -14.02 -10.86 -10.70
CA TYR A 247 -14.05 -11.64 -11.92
C TYR A 247 -14.37 -10.72 -13.09
N PHE A 248 -13.69 -10.89 -14.23
CA PHE A 248 -13.99 -10.08 -15.40
C PHE A 248 -13.75 -10.76 -16.74
N VAL A 249 -14.45 -10.23 -17.73
CA VAL A 249 -14.31 -10.47 -19.17
C VAL A 249 -14.39 -9.11 -19.85
N ALA A 250 -13.64 -8.91 -20.93
CA ALA A 250 -13.90 -7.78 -21.83
C ALA A 250 -14.51 -8.24 -23.15
N ASN A 251 -15.34 -7.41 -23.77
CA ASN A 251 -15.93 -7.67 -25.08
C ASN A 251 -15.99 -6.38 -25.93
N ASN A 252 -16.50 -6.50 -27.16
CA ASN A 252 -16.60 -5.36 -28.08
C ASN A 252 -18.00 -4.71 -28.13
N GLY A 253 -18.79 -4.84 -27.06
CA GLY A 253 -20.19 -4.41 -26.98
C GLY A 253 -21.18 -5.49 -27.40
N SER A 254 -20.75 -6.75 -27.48
CA SER A 254 -21.61 -7.89 -27.77
C SER A 254 -21.01 -9.20 -27.26
N TRP A 255 -21.87 -10.12 -26.81
CA TRP A 255 -21.48 -11.49 -26.45
C TRP A 255 -21.20 -12.42 -27.65
N GLY A 256 -21.44 -11.96 -28.88
CA GLY A 256 -21.39 -12.83 -30.07
C GLY A 256 -19.99 -13.37 -30.39
N ASP A 257 -19.11 -12.50 -30.90
CA ASP A 257 -17.90 -12.92 -31.62
C ASP A 257 -16.60 -12.69 -30.84
N TYR A 258 -16.58 -11.76 -29.88
CA TYR A 258 -15.34 -11.20 -29.34
C TYR A 258 -15.34 -11.16 -27.82
N GLU A 259 -14.39 -11.88 -27.22
CA GLU A 259 -14.16 -11.88 -25.77
C GLU A 259 -12.68 -11.87 -25.45
N PHE A 260 -12.33 -11.22 -24.35
CA PHE A 260 -11.03 -11.24 -23.71
C PHE A 260 -11.14 -12.04 -22.41
N LYS A 261 -10.55 -13.24 -22.40
CA LYS A 261 -10.61 -14.24 -21.32
C LYS A 261 -9.25 -14.88 -21.04
N ASP A 262 -9.15 -15.56 -19.90
CA ASP A 262 -8.00 -16.40 -19.58
C ASP A 262 -8.28 -17.86 -19.98
N GLY A 263 -8.15 -18.14 -21.28
CA GLY A 263 -8.58 -19.41 -21.85
C GLY A 263 -10.10 -19.56 -21.79
N ASP A 264 -10.59 -20.66 -21.23
CA ASP A 264 -12.02 -20.93 -21.04
C ASP A 264 -12.62 -20.20 -19.81
N ASN A 265 -11.78 -19.57 -18.98
CA ASN A 265 -12.20 -18.96 -17.73
C ASN A 265 -12.22 -17.42 -17.81
N ASP A 266 -13.08 -16.83 -16.99
CA ASP A 266 -13.02 -15.40 -16.70
C ASP A 266 -11.72 -15.09 -15.92
N PHE A 267 -11.19 -13.90 -16.10
CA PHE A 267 -10.05 -13.47 -15.28
C PHE A 267 -10.48 -13.31 -13.84
N LEU A 268 -9.62 -13.68 -12.89
CA LEU A 268 -9.80 -13.44 -11.47
C LEU A 268 -8.67 -12.54 -10.96
N ILE A 269 -9.03 -11.34 -10.53
CA ILE A 269 -8.16 -10.45 -9.76
C ILE A 269 -8.53 -10.62 -8.30
N LYS A 270 -7.55 -10.98 -7.48
CA LYS A 270 -7.75 -11.03 -6.03
C LYS A 270 -7.32 -9.68 -5.45
N PRO A 271 -8.17 -8.99 -4.69
CA PRO A 271 -7.70 -7.94 -3.82
C PRO A 271 -6.63 -8.55 -2.93
N TYR A 272 -5.39 -8.14 -3.12
CA TYR A 272 -4.43 -8.28 -2.04
C TYR A 272 -4.76 -7.15 -1.09
N ALA A 273 -5.64 -7.43 -0.14
CA ALA A 273 -5.62 -6.65 1.07
C ALA A 273 -4.24 -6.94 1.69
N GLU A 274 -3.35 -5.94 1.71
CA GLU A 274 -2.60 -5.82 2.95
C GLU A 274 -3.67 -5.88 4.04
N ASP A 275 -3.49 -6.77 5.01
CA ASP A 275 -4.31 -6.73 6.22
C ASP A 275 -4.17 -5.31 6.77
N LYS A 276 -5.11 -4.43 6.40
CA LYS A 276 -5.33 -3.12 6.99
C LYS A 276 -6.03 -3.26 8.33
N SER A 277 -6.21 -4.48 8.86
CA SER A 277 -6.01 -4.67 10.29
C SER A 277 -4.55 -4.29 10.54
N ALA A 278 -4.31 -3.01 10.84
CA ALA A 278 -3.00 -2.43 11.05
C ALA A 278 -2.06 -3.51 11.59
N SER A 279 -1.13 -3.98 10.74
CA SER A 279 -0.43 -5.20 11.07
C SER A 279 0.30 -4.90 12.36
N ASN A 280 -0.11 -5.60 13.40
CA ASN A 280 0.52 -5.57 14.70
C ASN A 280 1.98 -6.01 14.62
N ILE A 281 2.51 -6.32 13.42
CA ILE A 281 3.91 -6.58 13.12
C ILE A 281 4.34 -5.75 11.88
N ARG A 282 5.47 -5.05 11.98
CA ARG A 282 6.14 -4.38 10.85
C ARG A 282 7.63 -4.71 10.82
N PHE A 283 8.23 -4.73 9.64
CA PHE A 283 9.67 -4.94 9.46
C PHE A 283 10.33 -3.67 8.92
N PHE A 284 11.54 -3.37 9.39
CA PHE A 284 12.36 -2.27 8.88
C PHE A 284 13.84 -2.69 8.81
N PRO A 285 14.57 -2.40 7.73
CA PRO A 285 14.09 -1.82 6.48
C PRO A 285 13.20 -2.80 5.69
N SER A 286 12.38 -2.27 4.78
CA SER A 286 11.50 -3.06 3.90
C SER A 286 12.30 -3.88 2.87
N ALA A 287 13.46 -3.36 2.45
CA ALA A 287 14.47 -4.07 1.67
C ALA A 287 15.73 -4.29 2.53
N MET A 288 16.17 -5.55 2.68
CA MET A 288 17.23 -5.96 3.60
C MET A 288 18.00 -7.18 3.08
N THR A 289 19.25 -7.35 3.52
CA THR A 289 20.10 -8.52 3.30
C THR A 289 20.27 -9.32 4.60
N ALA A 290 20.90 -10.50 4.53
CA ALA A 290 21.12 -11.38 5.68
C ALA A 290 21.94 -10.71 6.78
N ASP A 291 22.81 -9.80 6.35
CA ASP A 291 23.77 -9.10 7.18
C ASP A 291 23.27 -7.72 7.60
N ASP A 292 22.13 -7.28 7.08
CA ASP A 292 21.48 -6.05 7.52
C ASP A 292 20.84 -6.23 8.90
N MET A 293 20.84 -5.13 9.65
CA MET A 293 20.11 -5.07 10.91
C MET A 293 18.62 -4.88 10.60
N VAL A 294 17.83 -5.89 10.98
CA VAL A 294 16.39 -5.94 10.76
C VAL A 294 15.66 -5.68 12.09
N PHE A 295 14.72 -4.74 12.06
CA PHE A 295 13.84 -4.43 13.16
C PHE A 295 12.48 -5.06 12.93
N ILE A 296 12.04 -5.85 13.91
CA ILE A 296 10.70 -6.40 14.00
C ILE A 296 9.95 -5.55 15.02
N HIS A 297 9.02 -4.74 14.52
CA HIS A 297 8.11 -3.95 15.33
C HIS A 297 6.86 -4.76 15.61
N PHE A 298 6.35 -4.71 16.84
CA PHE A 298 5.10 -5.31 17.26
C PHE A 298 4.23 -4.29 17.99
N ASP A 299 2.92 -4.18 17.72
CA ASP A 299 2.00 -3.28 18.45
C ASP A 299 0.93 -4.11 19.17
N ARG A 300 1.02 -4.18 20.51
CA ARG A 300 0.11 -4.99 21.34
C ARG A 300 -1.32 -4.44 21.38
N ASN A 301 -1.51 -3.18 20.98
CA ASN A 301 -2.81 -2.51 21.01
C ASN A 301 -3.60 -2.68 19.71
N GLN A 302 -3.06 -3.44 18.75
CA GLN A 302 -3.71 -3.72 17.48
C GLN A 302 -4.33 -5.12 17.50
N ASP A 303 -5.57 -5.19 17.02
CA ASP A 303 -6.41 -6.39 17.05
C ASP A 303 -5.84 -7.48 16.12
N VAL A 304 -5.74 -8.72 16.62
CA VAL A 304 -5.45 -9.89 15.81
C VAL A 304 -6.67 -10.80 15.82
N ASN A 305 -7.36 -10.89 14.67
CA ASN A 305 -8.50 -11.78 14.48
C ASN A 305 -9.61 -11.64 15.54
N GLY A 306 -9.86 -10.43 16.06
CA GLY A 306 -10.89 -10.16 17.07
C GLY A 306 -10.45 -10.43 18.51
N SER A 307 -9.14 -10.52 18.78
CA SER A 307 -8.57 -10.78 20.10
C SER A 307 -7.33 -9.92 20.37
N MET A 308 -7.21 -9.40 21.60
CA MET A 308 -6.05 -8.65 22.08
C MET A 308 -5.40 -9.35 23.29
N PRO A 309 -4.87 -10.58 23.13
CA PRO A 309 -4.38 -11.38 24.27
C PRO A 309 -3.13 -10.80 24.93
N LEU A 310 -2.51 -9.78 24.33
CA LEU A 310 -1.31 -9.10 24.83
C LEU A 310 -1.55 -7.63 25.24
N ALA A 311 -2.79 -7.12 25.25
CA ALA A 311 -3.06 -5.68 25.47
C ALA A 311 -2.49 -5.13 26.79
N ASP A 312 -2.50 -5.97 27.83
CA ASP A 312 -2.16 -5.62 29.21
C ASP A 312 -0.77 -6.13 29.65
N THR A 313 0.06 -6.64 28.72
CA THR A 313 1.38 -7.16 29.11
C THR A 313 2.49 -6.13 28.99
N ASP A 314 3.27 -5.94 30.06
CA ASP A 314 4.44 -5.04 30.06
C ASP A 314 5.67 -5.64 29.37
N GLU A 315 5.66 -6.93 29.06
CA GLU A 315 6.78 -7.63 28.42
C GLU A 315 6.29 -8.49 27.27
N VAL A 316 6.85 -8.27 26.08
CA VAL A 316 6.58 -9.08 24.90
C VAL A 316 7.84 -9.84 24.50
N PHE A 317 7.66 -11.11 24.16
CA PHE A 317 8.68 -11.99 23.64
C PHE A 317 8.24 -12.48 22.26
N VAL A 318 9.22 -12.73 21.38
CA VAL A 318 8.99 -13.40 20.11
C VAL A 318 9.72 -14.74 20.06
N LYS A 319 9.01 -15.79 19.66
CA LYS A 319 9.56 -17.11 19.34
C LYS A 319 9.55 -17.28 17.83
N PHE A 320 10.63 -17.82 17.27
CA PHE A 320 10.71 -18.12 15.85
C PHE A 320 10.45 -19.61 15.61
N PHE A 321 9.81 -19.93 14.49
CA PHE A 321 9.75 -21.28 13.95
C PHE A 321 10.31 -21.25 12.54
N VAL A 322 11.21 -22.18 12.23
CA VAL A 322 11.84 -22.32 10.93
C VAL A 322 11.36 -23.60 10.28
N ASN A 323 10.84 -23.51 9.07
CA ASN A 323 10.29 -24.63 8.30
C ASN A 323 9.21 -25.42 9.07
N GLY A 324 8.47 -24.72 9.95
CA GLY A 324 7.46 -25.30 10.82
C GLY A 324 7.97 -25.89 12.14
N GLU A 325 9.29 -25.91 12.36
CA GLU A 325 9.92 -26.40 13.58
C GLU A 325 10.36 -25.26 14.51
N PRO A 326 10.29 -25.41 15.84
CA PRO A 326 10.78 -24.39 16.77
C PRO A 326 12.24 -24.04 16.49
N TYR A 327 12.56 -22.74 16.46
CA TYR A 327 13.95 -22.33 16.41
C TYR A 327 14.60 -22.54 17.79
N GLU A 328 15.55 -23.47 17.83
CA GLU A 328 16.30 -23.81 19.04
C GLU A 328 17.72 -23.25 18.99
N MET A 329 18.17 -22.66 20.11
CA MET A 329 19.57 -22.34 20.36
C MET A 329 20.00 -23.10 21.61
N ASP A 330 21.16 -23.75 21.56
CA ASP A 330 21.70 -24.56 22.67
C ASP A 330 20.76 -25.67 23.17
N GLY A 331 19.90 -26.21 22.29
CA GLY A 331 19.00 -27.34 22.58
C GLY A 331 17.69 -26.97 23.28
N ALA A 332 17.29 -25.70 23.23
CA ALA A 332 15.98 -25.24 23.71
C ALA A 332 15.39 -24.14 22.81
N GLN A 333 14.06 -24.11 22.69
CA GLN A 333 13.37 -23.02 21.99
C GLN A 333 13.68 -21.68 22.65
N LYS A 334 14.18 -20.74 21.86
CA LYS A 334 14.54 -19.41 22.38
C LYS A 334 13.41 -18.41 22.18
N ALA A 335 12.97 -17.81 23.29
CA ALA A 335 12.13 -16.63 23.28
C ALA A 335 13.02 -15.37 23.36
N PHE A 336 12.86 -14.46 22.40
CA PHE A 336 13.60 -13.21 22.35
C PHE A 336 12.76 -12.11 22.96
N LYS A 337 13.23 -11.56 24.08
CA LYS A 337 12.58 -10.40 24.69
C LYS A 337 12.67 -9.21 23.75
N MET A 338 11.54 -8.58 23.47
CA MET A 338 11.49 -7.35 22.70
C MET A 338 11.69 -6.14 23.62
N ASN A 339 12.27 -5.08 23.09
CA ASN A 339 12.40 -3.81 23.81
C ASN A 339 11.09 -3.03 23.74
N ASP A 340 10.63 -2.49 24.86
CA ASP A 340 9.50 -1.55 24.87
C ASP A 340 9.91 -0.24 24.19
N GLY A 341 9.23 0.07 23.10
CA GLY A 341 9.39 1.24 22.25
C GLY A 341 8.40 2.37 22.55
N TYR A 342 7.67 2.30 23.68
CA TYR A 342 6.65 3.24 24.17
C TYR A 342 5.23 2.98 23.62
N ASN A 343 4.22 3.21 24.47
CA ASN A 343 2.78 3.07 24.16
C ASN A 343 2.38 1.67 23.61
N GLY A 344 2.94 0.58 24.16
CA GLY A 344 2.56 -0.78 23.77
C GLY A 344 3.15 -1.24 22.43
N ARG A 345 4.13 -0.51 21.89
CA ARG A 345 4.93 -0.92 20.74
C ARG A 345 6.24 -1.53 21.21
N PHE A 346 6.58 -2.69 20.67
CA PHE A 346 7.77 -3.44 21.00
C PHE A 346 8.65 -3.58 19.77
N VAL A 347 9.97 -3.62 19.97
CA VAL A 347 10.93 -3.74 18.88
C VAL A 347 12.00 -4.78 19.22
N LEU A 348 12.23 -5.70 18.29
CA LEU A 348 13.39 -6.58 18.31
C LEU A 348 14.30 -6.25 17.13
N ALA A 349 15.58 -6.02 17.40
CA ALA A 349 16.61 -5.93 16.36
C ALA A 349 17.34 -7.27 16.23
N ILE A 350 17.46 -7.77 15.00
CA ILE A 350 18.20 -8.99 14.66
C ILE A 350 19.12 -8.75 13.47
N ILE A 351 20.15 -9.59 13.32
CA ILE A 351 20.91 -9.72 12.07
C ILE A 351 20.65 -11.15 11.60
N PRO A 352 19.85 -11.38 10.56
CA PRO A 352 19.39 -12.71 10.20
C PRO A 352 20.49 -13.77 10.09
N SER A 353 21.61 -13.45 9.44
CA SER A 353 22.76 -14.37 9.27
C SER A 353 23.40 -14.81 10.58
N ARG A 354 23.30 -13.98 11.63
CA ARG A 354 23.82 -14.28 12.97
C ARG A 354 22.76 -14.89 13.87
N THR A 355 21.52 -14.41 13.74
CA THR A 355 20.40 -14.88 14.56
C THR A 355 20.00 -16.30 14.17
N PHE A 356 20.15 -16.68 12.91
CA PHE A 356 19.81 -17.99 12.36
C PHE A 356 21.04 -18.78 11.89
N GLU A 357 22.21 -18.50 12.48
CA GLU A 357 23.47 -19.15 12.12
C GLU A 357 23.41 -20.68 12.32
N GLY A 358 23.89 -21.44 11.34
CA GLY A 358 23.95 -22.91 11.40
C GLY A 358 22.63 -23.62 11.10
N ILE A 359 21.57 -22.87 10.78
CA ILE A 359 20.33 -23.43 10.23
C ILE A 359 20.56 -23.74 8.75
N GLY A 360 20.08 -24.89 8.29
CA GLY A 360 20.13 -25.27 6.87
C GLY A 360 19.25 -24.38 5.98
N ALA A 361 18.89 -24.87 4.79
CA ALA A 361 18.00 -24.13 3.90
C ALA A 361 16.71 -23.73 4.62
N VAL A 362 16.51 -22.43 4.77
CA VAL A 362 15.33 -21.85 5.39
C VAL A 362 14.33 -21.65 4.24
N GLU A 363 13.17 -22.31 4.31
CA GLU A 363 12.05 -22.19 3.36
C GLU A 363 10.87 -21.42 3.97
N LYS A 364 10.84 -21.30 5.29
CA LYS A 364 9.77 -20.65 6.03
C LYS A 364 10.23 -20.16 7.40
N VAL A 365 9.86 -18.93 7.79
CA VAL A 365 9.95 -18.43 9.18
C VAL A 365 8.59 -17.97 9.67
N GLU A 366 8.18 -18.39 10.87
CA GLU A 366 6.98 -17.91 11.57
C GLU A 366 7.36 -17.22 12.89
N TYR A 367 6.52 -16.27 13.33
CA TYR A 367 6.76 -15.43 14.50
C TYR A 367 5.60 -15.57 15.49
N TYR A 368 5.92 -15.89 16.73
CA TYR A 368 4.94 -16.11 17.79
C TYR A 368 5.20 -15.13 18.92
N PHE A 369 4.26 -14.22 19.16
CA PHE A 369 4.39 -13.18 20.18
C PHE A 369 3.67 -13.61 21.45
N THR A 370 4.34 -13.45 22.59
CA THR A 370 3.85 -13.93 23.88
C THR A 370 4.23 -13.01 25.03
N ASN A 371 3.49 -13.10 26.13
CA ASN A 371 3.82 -12.48 27.42
C ASN A 371 4.86 -13.32 28.19
N ALA A 372 5.38 -12.78 29.29
CA ALA A 372 6.46 -13.40 30.06
C ALA A 372 6.13 -14.79 30.65
N ASP A 373 4.87 -15.06 30.95
CA ASP A 373 4.38 -16.31 31.53
C ASP A 373 3.78 -17.27 30.49
N GLU A 374 3.84 -16.91 29.21
CA GLU A 374 3.35 -17.69 28.06
C GLU A 374 1.85 -18.05 28.12
N THR A 375 1.07 -17.30 28.93
CA THR A 375 -0.37 -17.51 29.09
C THR A 375 -1.21 -16.77 28.05
N GLY A 376 -0.63 -15.77 27.39
CA GLY A 376 -1.18 -15.06 26.24
C GLY A 376 -0.37 -15.39 24.98
N GLU A 377 -1.01 -16.00 23.99
CA GLU A 377 -0.38 -16.32 22.70
C GLU A 377 -1.10 -15.56 21.59
N THR A 378 -0.38 -14.66 20.93
CA THR A 378 -0.81 -14.13 19.62
C THR A 378 -0.08 -14.91 18.55
N VAL A 379 -0.81 -15.79 17.86
CA VAL A 379 -0.28 -16.52 16.72
C VAL A 379 -0.54 -15.70 15.46
N VAL A 380 0.50 -15.07 14.91
CA VAL A 380 0.43 -14.52 13.55
C VAL A 380 0.97 -15.57 12.58
N LYS A 381 0.07 -16.43 12.10
CA LYS A 381 0.34 -17.36 10.99
C LYS A 381 0.19 -16.59 9.67
N LYS A 382 1.29 -16.19 9.05
CA LYS A 382 1.26 -15.71 7.65
C LYS A 382 1.93 -16.74 6.75
N TYR A 383 1.17 -17.71 6.24
CA TYR A 383 1.58 -18.51 5.07
C TYR A 383 0.41 -18.84 4.15
N ASP A 384 0.54 -18.41 2.89
CA ASP A 384 0.10 -19.16 1.71
C ASP A 384 1.35 -19.40 0.83
N SER A 385 1.62 -20.68 0.54
CA SER A 385 2.75 -21.19 -0.24
C SER A 385 2.77 -20.74 -1.72
N ASN A 386 1.79 -19.98 -2.18
CA ASN A 386 1.75 -19.41 -3.53
C ASN A 386 2.10 -17.92 -3.58
N THR A 387 2.51 -17.32 -2.46
CA THR A 387 2.96 -15.93 -2.38
C THR A 387 4.46 -15.87 -2.16
N GLU A 388 5.20 -15.26 -3.08
CA GLU A 388 6.56 -14.76 -2.84
C GLU A 388 6.49 -13.59 -1.83
N SER A 389 6.12 -13.90 -0.58
CA SER A 389 6.04 -12.92 0.50
C SER A 389 7.44 -12.69 1.10
N TYR A 390 7.65 -11.50 1.68
CA TYR A 390 8.85 -10.99 2.36
C TYR A 390 9.69 -12.00 3.18
N ILE A 391 9.10 -13.10 3.62
CA ILE A 391 9.81 -14.19 4.26
C ILE A 391 10.73 -14.90 3.25
N ASN A 392 10.31 -15.19 2.01
CA ASN A 392 11.19 -15.72 0.94
C ASN A 392 12.41 -14.83 0.65
N TYR A 393 12.34 -13.53 0.95
CA TYR A 393 13.48 -12.62 0.84
C TYR A 393 14.47 -12.81 1.99
N MET A 394 14.01 -12.84 3.26
CA MET A 394 14.81 -13.20 4.44
C MET A 394 15.46 -14.59 4.34
N LEU A 395 14.78 -15.52 3.68
CA LEU A 395 15.16 -16.92 3.55
C LEU A 395 16.22 -17.19 2.46
N ASN A 396 16.24 -16.40 1.39
CA ASN A 396 17.27 -16.48 0.35
C ASN A 396 18.61 -15.85 0.77
N LEU A 397 18.64 -15.22 1.93
CA LEU A 397 19.79 -14.47 2.45
C LEU A 397 20.69 -15.32 3.36
N VAL A 398 20.19 -16.43 3.92
CA VAL A 398 20.96 -17.36 4.78
C VAL A 398 21.55 -18.55 3.98
N LYS A 399 21.57 -18.47 2.64
CA LYS A 399 22.20 -19.48 1.78
C LYS A 399 23.70 -19.29 1.61
#